data_AF-A0AAU4KUH6-F1
#
_entry.id   AF-A0AAU4KUH6-F1
#
_cell.length_a   1.000
_cell.length_b   1.000
_cell.length_c   1.000
_cell.angle_alpha   90.00
_cell.angle_beta   90.00
_cell.angle_gamma   90.00
#
_symmetry.space_group_name_H-M   'P 1'
#
loop_
_entity.id
_entity.type
_entity.pdbx_description
1 polymer ?
#
loop_
_entity_poly.entity_id
_entity_poly.type
_entity_poly.pdbx_seq_one_letter_code
_entity_poly.pdbx_strand_id
1 'polypeptide(L)'
;MTPWSSESLGSCAFADPYAVHPRDTTVPAQAQPLDDGDFLLPPPNPVHRLGFTIDPQDERRLALHATLTAAGIPPMPEDRAVIDQISALPADVNEVLQRWLHHTL
;
A
#
# COMPACT_ATOMS: atom_id res chain seq x y z
N MET A 1 18.93 -25.60 21.40
CA MET A 1 18.33 -24.29 21.64
C MET A 1 19.45 -23.26 21.59
N THR A 2 19.86 -22.87 20.39
CA THR A 2 20.93 -21.90 20.17
C THR A 2 20.33 -20.50 20.22
N PRO A 3 20.91 -19.55 20.98
CA PRO A 3 20.45 -18.17 20.97
C PRO A 3 20.77 -17.53 19.61
N TRP A 4 19.85 -16.70 19.12
CA TRP A 4 20.01 -15.99 17.86
C TRP A 4 21.15 -14.98 17.99
N SER A 5 22.27 -15.22 17.31
CA SER A 5 23.39 -14.28 17.21
C SER A 5 22.97 -13.08 16.36
N SER A 6 22.89 -11.92 16.99
CA SER A 6 22.57 -10.63 16.38
C SER A 6 23.81 -9.91 15.85
N GLU A 7 24.64 -10.57 15.03
CA GLU A 7 25.88 -9.96 14.53
C GLU A 7 26.21 -10.42 13.10
N SER A 8 25.53 -9.81 12.13
CA SER A 8 26.08 -9.47 10.80
C SER A 8 25.00 -8.76 10.00
N LEU A 9 24.78 -7.48 10.32
CA LEU A 9 24.34 -6.53 9.30
C LEU A 9 25.56 -6.22 8.42
N GLY A 10 26.05 -7.25 7.72
CA GLY A 10 26.84 -7.05 6.52
C GLY A 10 25.97 -6.20 5.61
N SER A 11 26.52 -5.09 5.13
CA SER A 11 25.84 -4.08 4.33
C SER A 11 25.27 -4.67 3.03
N CYS A 12 24.12 -5.34 3.13
CA CYS A 12 23.17 -5.44 2.02
C CYS A 12 22.44 -4.11 2.02
N ALA A 13 22.97 -3.14 1.28
CA ALA A 13 22.16 -2.02 0.82
C ALA A 13 20.91 -2.62 0.19
N PHE A 14 19.75 -2.41 0.82
CA PHE A 14 18.47 -2.76 0.23
C PHE A 14 18.41 -2.08 -1.14
N ALA A 15 18.58 -2.86 -2.20
CA ALA A 15 18.48 -2.38 -3.57
C ALA A 15 16.99 -2.20 -3.83
N ASP A 16 16.51 -0.97 -3.69
CA ASP A 16 15.18 -0.60 -4.15
C ASP A 16 15.10 -0.91 -5.65
N PRO A 17 14.19 -1.82 -6.10
CA PRO A 17 14.04 -2.15 -7.51
C PRO A 17 13.58 -0.95 -8.37
N TYR A 18 13.15 0.15 -7.73
CA TYR A 18 12.82 1.43 -8.35
C TYR A 18 13.88 2.52 -8.14
N ALA A 19 15.04 2.20 -7.55
CA ALA A 19 16.15 3.14 -7.46
C ALA A 19 16.64 3.47 -8.88
N VAL A 20 16.33 4.68 -9.34
CA VAL A 20 16.79 5.19 -10.63
C VAL A 20 18.31 5.23 -10.63
N HIS A 21 18.94 4.38 -11.46
CA HIS A 21 20.39 4.37 -11.59
C HIS A 21 20.87 5.64 -12.32
N PRO A 22 21.87 6.36 -11.80
CA PRO A 22 22.33 7.62 -12.40
C PRO A 22 22.95 7.46 -13.80
N ARG A 23 23.25 6.22 -14.24
CA ARG A 23 23.74 5.93 -15.60
C ARG A 23 22.64 5.69 -16.64
N ASP A 24 21.39 5.51 -16.22
CA ASP A 24 20.21 5.46 -17.10
C ASP A 24 19.49 6.82 -17.17
N THR A 25 20.18 7.91 -16.80
CA THR A 25 19.73 9.29 -16.99
C THR A 25 19.75 9.72 -18.47
N THR A 26 19.54 8.79 -19.41
CA THR A 26 18.92 9.16 -20.68
C THR A 26 17.42 9.33 -20.43
N VAL A 27 17.11 10.41 -19.70
CA VAL A 27 15.81 11.07 -19.83
C VAL A 27 15.68 11.34 -21.33
N PRO A 28 14.66 10.83 -22.04
CA PRO A 28 14.44 11.26 -23.42
C PRO A 28 14.42 12.78 -23.41
N ALA A 29 15.24 13.37 -24.28
CA ALA A 29 15.59 14.79 -24.32
C ALA A 29 14.41 15.66 -23.89
N GLN A 30 14.66 16.50 -22.89
CA GLN A 30 13.78 17.51 -22.30
C GLN A 30 12.61 17.83 -23.22
N ALA A 31 11.41 17.40 -22.81
CA ALA A 31 10.18 17.78 -23.48
C ALA A 31 10.25 19.28 -23.76
N GLN A 32 10.09 19.63 -25.04
CA GLN A 32 9.94 20.98 -25.55
C GLN A 32 8.95 21.75 -24.64
N PRO A 33 9.03 23.10 -24.57
CA PRO A 33 8.18 23.89 -23.67
C PRO A 33 6.74 23.44 -23.85
N LEU A 34 6.24 22.77 -22.81
CA LEU A 34 4.97 22.11 -22.81
C LEU A 34 3.94 23.22 -22.88
N ASP A 35 3.25 23.32 -24.02
CA ASP A 35 2.04 24.11 -24.15
C ASP A 35 1.14 23.77 -22.94
N ASP A 36 0.59 24.80 -22.32
CA ASP A 36 -0.11 24.82 -21.02
C ASP A 36 -1.46 24.09 -21.12
N GLY A 37 -1.40 22.81 -21.45
CA GLY A 37 -2.50 21.90 -21.59
C GLY A 37 -2.17 20.66 -20.79
N ASP A 38 -2.82 20.50 -19.65
CA ASP A 38 -2.76 19.30 -18.82
C ASP A 38 -2.79 18.05 -19.69
N PHE A 39 -1.70 17.28 -19.71
CA PHE A 39 -1.63 16.00 -20.41
C PHE A 39 -2.45 14.97 -19.64
N LEU A 40 -3.77 15.13 -19.67
CA LEU A 40 -4.69 14.16 -19.12
C LEU A 40 -4.63 12.91 -19.98
N LEU A 41 -3.87 11.91 -19.51
CA LEU A 41 -3.87 10.60 -20.13
C LEU A 41 -5.31 10.07 -20.17
N PRO A 42 -5.76 9.53 -21.30
CA PRO A 42 -7.07 8.91 -21.36
C PRO A 42 -7.15 7.76 -20.34
N PRO A 43 -8.31 7.55 -19.69
CA PRO A 43 -8.46 6.48 -18.73
C PRO A 43 -8.12 5.13 -19.39
N PRO A 44 -7.41 4.22 -18.70
CA PRO A 44 -6.96 2.97 -19.28
C PRO A 44 -8.16 2.11 -19.71
N ASN A 45 -8.05 1.53 -20.92
CA ASN A 45 -9.08 0.70 -21.52
C ASN A 45 -9.50 -0.43 -20.55
N PRO A 46 -10.80 -0.56 -20.22
CA PRO A 46 -11.28 -1.59 -19.30
C PRO A 46 -10.94 -3.02 -19.76
N VAL A 47 -10.86 -3.27 -21.07
CA VAL A 47 -10.52 -4.59 -21.63
C VAL A 47 -9.08 -5.00 -21.31
N HIS A 48 -8.19 -4.04 -21.06
CA HIS A 48 -6.80 -4.30 -20.69
C HIS A 48 -6.60 -4.38 -19.17
N ARG A 49 -7.66 -4.22 -18.37
CA ARG A 49 -7.55 -4.36 -16.92
C ARG A 49 -7.38 -5.84 -16.58
N LEU A 50 -6.45 -6.10 -15.66
CA LEU A 50 -6.23 -7.43 -15.14
C LEU A 50 -7.49 -7.85 -14.37
N GLY A 51 -8.05 -9.01 -14.69
CA GLY A 51 -9.25 -9.56 -14.04
C GLY A 51 -9.01 -10.08 -12.62
N PHE A 52 -8.09 -9.48 -11.87
CA PHE A 52 -7.81 -9.88 -10.49
C PHE A 52 -8.88 -9.30 -9.57
N THR A 53 -9.51 -10.19 -8.82
CA THR A 53 -10.34 -9.82 -7.67
C THR A 53 -9.45 -9.73 -6.44
N ILE A 54 -9.68 -8.73 -5.59
CA ILE A 54 -9.01 -8.63 -4.29
C ILE A 54 -9.57 -9.75 -3.41
N ASP A 55 -8.72 -10.40 -2.61
CA ASP A 55 -9.19 -11.39 -1.65
C ASP A 55 -10.14 -10.70 -0.64
N PRO A 56 -11.27 -11.32 -0.24
CA PRO A 56 -12.18 -10.69 0.73
C PRO A 56 -11.52 -10.30 2.06
N GLN A 57 -10.46 -11.00 2.48
CA GLN A 57 -9.63 -10.60 3.62
C GLN A 57 -8.83 -9.33 3.33
N ASP A 58 -8.24 -9.22 2.14
CA ASP A 58 -7.51 -8.04 1.72
C ASP A 58 -8.42 -6.82 1.59
N GLU A 59 -9.66 -6.99 1.11
CA GLU A 59 -10.67 -5.93 1.09
C GLU A 59 -10.98 -5.44 2.51
N ARG A 60 -11.21 -6.37 3.46
CA ARG A 60 -11.44 -6.04 4.88
C ARG A 60 -10.24 -5.31 5.50
N ARG A 61 -9.02 -5.77 5.19
CA ARG A 61 -7.78 -5.13 5.65
C ARG A 61 -7.67 -3.69 5.16
N LEU A 62 -7.92 -3.45 3.87
CA LEU A 62 -7.90 -2.11 3.28
C LEU A 62 -8.98 -1.21 3.91
N ALA A 63 -10.19 -1.73 4.09
CA ALA A 63 -11.27 -0.99 4.75
C ALA A 63 -10.90 -0.61 6.19
N LEU A 64 -10.28 -1.51 6.96
CA LEU A 64 -9.85 -1.21 8.33
C LEU A 64 -8.78 -0.12 8.37
N HIS A 65 -7.75 -0.22 7.50
CA HIS A 65 -6.73 0.82 7.37
C HIS A 65 -7.33 2.20 7.04
N ALA A 66 -8.27 2.24 6.09
CA ALA A 66 -8.93 3.48 5.68
C ALA A 66 -9.73 4.10 6.84
N THR A 67 -10.51 3.29 7.56
CA THR A 67 -11.34 3.78 8.67
C THR A 67 -10.49 4.26 9.84
N LEU A 68 -9.44 3.53 10.21
CA LEU A 68 -8.50 3.98 11.26
C LEU A 68 -7.83 5.31 10.87
N THR A 69 -7.40 5.45 9.63
CA THR A 69 -6.82 6.70 9.10
C THR A 69 -7.82 7.85 9.12
N ALA A 70 -9.07 7.61 8.70
CA ALA A 70 -10.14 8.60 8.74
C ALA A 70 -10.51 9.03 10.17
N ALA A 71 -10.37 8.12 11.14
CA ALA A 71 -10.51 8.40 12.57
C ALA A 71 -9.31 9.13 13.19
N GLY A 72 -8.25 9.42 12.41
CA GLY A 72 -7.04 10.08 12.88
C GLY A 72 -6.06 9.18 13.63
N ILE A 73 -6.22 7.85 13.50
CA ILE A 73 -5.36 6.83 14.13
C ILE A 73 -4.60 6.10 13.01
N PRO A 74 -3.51 6.68 12.47
CA PRO A 74 -2.74 6.01 11.43
C PRO A 74 -2.11 4.73 12.01
N PRO A 75 -2.37 3.55 11.43
CA PRO A 75 -1.82 2.30 11.95
C PRO A 75 -0.30 2.25 11.82
N MET A 76 0.38 1.85 12.88
CA MET A 76 1.83 1.71 12.91
C MET A 76 2.27 0.39 12.25
N PRO A 77 3.52 0.27 11.79
CA PRO A 77 4.04 -1.00 11.25
C PRO A 77 3.91 -2.17 12.23
N GLU A 78 3.99 -1.88 13.53
CA GLU A 78 3.85 -2.82 14.65
C GLU A 78 2.44 -3.43 14.71
N ASP A 79 1.42 -2.68 14.29
CA ASP A 79 0.02 -3.10 14.32
C ASP A 79 -0.32 -4.07 13.18
N ARG A 80 0.60 -4.28 12.24
CA ARG A 80 0.36 -5.06 11.03
C ARG A 80 -0.17 -6.47 11.32
N ALA A 81 0.46 -7.16 12.27
CA ALA A 81 0.06 -8.51 12.64
C ALA A 81 -1.33 -8.56 13.27
N VAL A 82 -1.72 -7.52 14.01
CA VAL A 82 -3.04 -7.40 14.64
C VAL A 82 -4.08 -7.09 13.57
N ILE A 83 -3.79 -6.18 12.65
CA ILE A 83 -4.66 -5.84 11.52
C ILE A 83 -4.91 -7.05 10.62
N ASP A 84 -3.87 -7.85 10.33
CA ASP A 84 -4.00 -9.07 9.54
C ASP A 84 -4.92 -10.08 10.26
N GLN A 85 -4.82 -10.22 11.59
CA GLN A 85 -5.72 -11.07 12.38
C GLN A 85 -7.17 -10.56 12.39
N ILE A 86 -7.38 -9.26 12.58
CA ILE A 86 -8.72 -8.65 12.58
C ILE A 86 -9.37 -8.81 11.20
N SER A 87 -8.59 -8.62 10.13
CA SER A 87 -9.08 -8.79 8.75
C SER A 87 -9.52 -10.22 8.43
N ALA A 88 -8.93 -11.22 9.10
CA ALA A 88 -9.30 -12.63 8.93
C ALA A 88 -10.63 -12.99 9.64
N LEU A 89 -11.08 -12.18 10.61
CA LEU A 89 -12.34 -12.41 11.32
C LEU A 89 -13.53 -12.38 10.37
N PRO A 90 -14.62 -13.14 10.63
CA PRO A 90 -15.81 -13.17 9.79
C PRO A 90 -16.35 -11.78 9.37
N ALA A 91 -17.03 -11.74 8.22
CA ALA A 91 -17.47 -10.48 7.61
C ALA A 91 -18.43 -9.67 8.51
N ASP A 92 -19.35 -10.36 9.18
CA ASP A 92 -20.30 -9.79 10.14
C ASP A 92 -19.59 -9.10 11.32
N VAL A 93 -18.50 -9.69 11.82
CA VAL A 93 -17.68 -9.08 12.89
C VAL A 93 -17.00 -7.80 12.38
N ASN A 94 -16.46 -7.83 11.16
CA ASN A 94 -15.84 -6.67 10.54
C ASN A 94 -16.85 -5.55 10.29
N GLU A 95 -18.07 -5.84 9.85
CA GLU A 95 -19.13 -4.85 9.67
C GLU A 95 -19.49 -4.13 10.97
N VAL A 96 -19.62 -4.88 12.08
CA VAL A 96 -19.91 -4.29 13.39
C VAL A 96 -18.75 -3.40 13.86
N LEU A 97 -17.51 -3.85 13.67
CA LEU A 97 -16.30 -3.09 14.04
C LEU A 97 -16.18 -1.79 13.24
N GLN A 98 -16.42 -1.85 11.93
CA GLN A 98 -16.46 -0.67 11.06
C GLN A 98 -17.52 0.32 11.52
N ARG A 99 -18.74 -0.17 11.80
CA ARG A 99 -19.83 0.68 12.32
C ARG A 99 -19.42 1.39 13.61
N TRP A 100 -18.75 0.72 14.55
CA TRP A 100 -18.28 1.36 15.78
C TRP A 100 -17.24 2.43 15.50
N LEU A 101 -16.23 2.15 14.67
CA LEU A 101 -15.18 3.13 14.34
C LEU A 101 -15.73 4.37 13.62
N HIS A 102 -16.77 4.21 12.80
CA HIS A 102 -17.46 5.33 12.17
C HIS A 102 -18.32 6.16 13.13
N HIS A 103 -18.76 5.58 14.25
CA HIS A 103 -19.59 6.26 15.25
C HIS A 103 -18.81 6.95 16.37
N THR A 104 -17.49 6.74 16.46
CA THR A 104 -16.65 7.30 17.52
C THR A 104 -16.09 8.71 17.22
N LEU A 105 -16.56 9.35 16.14
CA LEU A 105 -16.24 10.74 15.78
C LEU A 105 -17.45 11.64 16.05
#